data_AF-A0A087SVM3-F1
#
_entry.id   AF-A0A087SVM3-F1
#
_cell.length_a   1.000
_cell.length_b   1.000
_cell.length_c   1.000
_cell.angle_alpha   90.00
_cell.angle_beta   90.00
_cell.angle_gamma   90.00
#
_symmetry.space_group_name_H-M   'P 1'
#
loop_
_entity.id
_entity.type
_entity.pdbx_description
1 polymer ?
#
loop_
_entity_poly.entity_id
_entity_poly.type
_entity_poly.pdbx_seq_one_letter_code
_entity_poly.pdbx_strand_id
1 'polypeptide(L)'
;MVFPEVLNSENYCRNAGGEEPMPWCYTIDPRIRWQHCDIPRCENNSNIFAADLELMDMFEPPPEPVFSPTFLLITCALSLLVVAMVILLVLGCRRLQKYRRGYNATPTTDVEIDLEKLPSNMAYHRTSAQLNPRLEILEYPRNDIIYIRDIGQGAFGRVFQAKAP
;
A
#
# COMPACT_ATOMS: atom_id res chain seq x y z
N MET A 1 -13.60 -45.03 15.37
CA MET A 1 -14.56 -43.93 15.10
C MET A 1 -15.94 -44.54 15.17
N VAL A 2 -16.84 -43.96 15.96
CA VAL A 2 -18.24 -44.39 16.04
C VAL A 2 -19.03 -43.37 15.26
N PHE A 3 -19.63 -43.78 14.15
CA PHE A 3 -20.51 -42.91 13.36
C PHE A 3 -21.84 -42.76 14.11
N PRO A 4 -22.19 -41.55 14.61
CA PRO A 4 -23.45 -41.34 15.32
C PRO A 4 -24.67 -41.64 14.44
N GLU A 5 -24.53 -41.58 13.12
CA GLU A 5 -25.56 -41.87 12.12
C GLU A 5 -25.99 -43.36 12.09
N VAL A 6 -25.20 -44.22 12.73
CA VAL A 6 -25.43 -45.67 12.86
C VAL A 6 -26.03 -46.03 14.23
N LEU A 7 -26.09 -45.08 15.16
CA LEU A 7 -26.71 -45.32 16.47
C LEU A 7 -28.21 -45.54 16.30
N ASN A 8 -28.71 -46.65 16.86
CA ASN A 8 -30.13 -47.01 16.86
C ASN A 8 -30.75 -47.19 15.46
N SER A 9 -29.94 -47.55 14.45
CA SER A 9 -30.37 -47.67 13.05
C SER A 9 -30.76 -49.08 12.60
N GLU A 10 -30.78 -50.06 13.51
CA GLU A 10 -31.12 -51.48 13.27
C GLU A 10 -30.58 -52.02 11.92
N ASN A 11 -31.46 -52.48 11.04
CA ASN A 11 -31.16 -53.00 9.70
C ASN A 11 -31.57 -52.05 8.57
N TYR A 12 -31.81 -50.78 8.88
CA TYR A 12 -32.17 -49.79 7.87
C TYR A 12 -30.95 -49.37 7.04
N CYS A 13 -31.19 -49.09 5.76
CA CYS A 13 -30.16 -48.62 4.84
C CYS A 13 -29.57 -47.28 5.28
N ARG A 14 -28.24 -47.16 5.26
CA ARG A 14 -27.51 -45.96 5.66
C ARG A 14 -26.32 -45.74 4.74
N ASN A 15 -25.82 -44.52 4.75
CA ASN A 15 -24.56 -44.15 4.09
C ASN A 15 -23.69 -43.40 5.09
N ALA A 16 -23.23 -44.11 6.13
CA ALA A 16 -22.44 -43.51 7.19
C ALA A 16 -21.12 -42.97 6.60
N GLY A 17 -20.82 -41.68 6.84
CA GLY A 17 -19.64 -41.01 6.29
C GLY A 17 -19.76 -40.56 4.83
N GLY A 18 -20.85 -40.91 4.12
CA GLY A 18 -21.04 -40.50 2.73
C GLY A 18 -20.04 -41.11 1.74
N GLU A 19 -19.41 -42.23 2.09
CA GLU A 19 -18.37 -42.87 1.26
C GLU A 19 -18.94 -43.50 -0.01
N GLU A 20 -20.16 -44.04 0.06
CA GLU A 20 -20.85 -44.67 -1.09
C GLU A 20 -21.80 -43.69 -1.78
N PRO A 21 -22.13 -43.87 -3.07
CA PRO A 21 -23.04 -42.96 -3.79
C PRO A 21 -24.50 -43.10 -3.35
N MET A 22 -24.89 -44.23 -2.74
CA MET A 22 -26.25 -44.53 -2.31
C MET A 22 -26.23 -45.24 -0.94
N PRO A 23 -27.31 -45.14 -0.15
CA PRO A 23 -27.42 -45.91 1.08
C PRO A 23 -27.39 -47.40 0.79
N TRP A 24 -26.69 -48.15 1.64
CA TRP A 24 -26.49 -49.58 1.52
C TRP A 24 -26.82 -50.27 2.83
N CYS A 25 -26.97 -51.59 2.79
CA CYS A 25 -27.16 -52.43 3.97
C CYS A 25 -26.47 -53.80 3.82
N TYR A 26 -26.21 -54.45 4.95
CA TYR A 26 -25.82 -55.86 4.95
C TYR A 26 -27.01 -56.72 4.54
N THR A 27 -26.76 -57.73 3.70
CA THR A 27 -27.82 -58.63 3.26
C THR A 27 -27.88 -59.89 4.12
N ILE A 28 -28.99 -60.63 3.99
CA ILE A 28 -29.19 -61.92 4.65
C ILE A 28 -28.61 -63.06 3.79
N ASP A 29 -28.35 -62.82 2.50
CA ASP A 29 -27.76 -63.82 1.62
C ASP A 29 -26.28 -64.00 1.98
N PRO A 30 -25.84 -65.23 2.36
CA PRO A 30 -24.45 -65.50 2.71
C PRO A 30 -23.47 -65.26 1.55
N ARG A 31 -23.94 -65.15 0.31
CA ARG A 31 -23.13 -64.85 -0.88
C ARG A 31 -22.95 -63.35 -1.11
N ILE A 32 -23.83 -62.52 -0.55
CA ILE A 32 -23.85 -61.07 -0.80
C ILE A 32 -23.64 -60.37 0.54
N ARG A 33 -22.42 -59.93 0.80
CA ARG A 33 -22.09 -59.25 2.04
C ARG A 33 -22.93 -57.99 2.25
N TRP A 34 -23.08 -57.16 1.23
CA TRP A 34 -23.85 -55.92 1.27
C TRP A 34 -24.37 -55.57 -0.12
N GLN A 35 -25.41 -54.76 -0.18
CA GLN A 35 -25.97 -54.24 -1.43
C GLN A 35 -26.51 -52.82 -1.25
N HIS A 36 -26.60 -52.08 -2.35
CA HIS A 36 -27.27 -50.78 -2.38
C HIS A 36 -28.77 -50.95 -2.20
N CYS A 37 -29.39 -49.94 -1.60
CA CYS A 37 -30.82 -49.89 -1.41
C CYS A 37 -31.49 -48.98 -2.44
N ASP A 38 -32.60 -49.44 -2.99
CA ASP A 38 -33.43 -48.68 -3.94
C ASP A 38 -34.32 -47.68 -3.18
N ILE A 39 -33.71 -46.60 -2.71
CA ILE A 39 -34.42 -45.53 -1.99
C ILE A 39 -34.80 -44.45 -3.01
N PRO A 40 -36.10 -44.14 -3.17
CA PRO A 40 -36.53 -43.07 -4.05
C PRO A 40 -35.96 -41.74 -3.56
N ARG A 41 -35.59 -40.86 -4.49
CA ARG A 41 -35.21 -39.50 -4.13
C ARG A 41 -36.40 -38.81 -3.48
N CYS A 42 -36.15 -38.06 -2.42
CA CYS A 42 -37.19 -37.24 -1.80
C CYS A 42 -37.76 -36.31 -2.87
N GLU A 43 -39.09 -36.20 -2.94
CA GLU A 43 -39.74 -35.16 -3.72
C GLU A 43 -39.22 -33.83 -3.17
N ASN A 44 -38.41 -33.15 -3.99
CA ASN A 44 -37.97 -31.83 -3.64
C ASN A 44 -39.27 -31.02 -3.53
N ASN A 45 -39.55 -30.39 -2.39
CA ASN A 45 -40.63 -29.41 -2.29
C ASN A 45 -40.23 -28.13 -3.08
N SER A 46 -39.80 -28.33 -4.32
CA SER A 46 -39.44 -27.32 -5.30
C SER A 46 -40.68 -26.74 -5.99
N ASN A 47 -41.90 -27.02 -5.52
CA ASN A 47 -43.09 -26.27 -5.92
C ASN A 47 -43.28 -24.94 -5.15
N ILE A 48 -42.36 -24.59 -4.23
CA ILE A 48 -42.07 -23.18 -3.88
C ILE A 48 -40.93 -22.61 -4.74
N PHE A 49 -40.18 -23.47 -5.44
CA PHE A 49 -39.05 -23.11 -6.31
C PHE A 49 -39.37 -23.30 -7.81
N ALA A 50 -40.64 -23.38 -8.20
CA ALA A 50 -41.05 -23.41 -9.61
C ALA A 50 -40.95 -22.02 -10.27
N ALA A 51 -40.66 -20.97 -9.49
CA ALA A 51 -40.18 -19.68 -9.98
C ALA A 51 -38.63 -19.65 -10.19
N ASP A 52 -37.90 -20.69 -9.77
CA ASP A 52 -36.43 -20.78 -9.88
C ASP A 52 -35.97 -21.76 -10.98
N LEU A 53 -36.88 -22.16 -11.88
CA LEU A 53 -36.57 -23.00 -13.06
C LEU A 53 -36.12 -22.17 -14.29
N GLU A 54 -35.61 -20.95 -14.09
CA GLU A 54 -34.81 -20.21 -15.07
C GLU A 54 -33.32 -20.12 -14.69
N LEU A 55 -32.89 -20.73 -13.56
CA LEU A 55 -31.49 -20.71 -13.12
C LEU A 55 -30.86 -22.12 -13.07
N MET A 56 -31.16 -22.99 -14.04
CA MET A 56 -30.43 -24.25 -14.21
C MET A 56 -30.14 -24.56 -15.68
N ASP A 57 -29.68 -23.55 -16.41
CA ASP A 57 -28.82 -23.70 -17.59
C ASP A 57 -27.39 -23.19 -17.29
N MET A 58 -26.94 -23.37 -16.03
CA MET A 58 -25.61 -23.00 -15.55
C MET A 58 -24.85 -24.25 -15.09
N PHE A 59 -24.72 -25.24 -15.96
CA PHE A 59 -23.73 -26.31 -15.76
C PHE A 59 -23.08 -26.73 -17.08
N GLU A 60 -22.54 -25.75 -17.80
CA GLU A 60 -21.33 -25.97 -18.58
C GLU A 60 -20.16 -25.53 -17.68
N PRO A 61 -19.19 -26.42 -17.37
CA PRO A 61 -18.05 -26.02 -16.55
C PRO A 61 -17.32 -24.87 -17.27
N PRO A 62 -17.06 -23.73 -16.62
CA PRO A 62 -16.25 -22.69 -17.24
C PRO A 62 -14.89 -23.29 -17.60
N PRO A 63 -14.40 -23.13 -18.84
CA PRO A 63 -13.00 -23.39 -19.10
C PRO A 63 -12.20 -22.39 -18.25
N GLU A 64 -11.18 -22.92 -17.56
CA GLU A 64 -10.20 -22.25 -16.70
C GLU A 64 -10.47 -22.31 -15.17
N PRO A 65 -9.54 -22.88 -14.39
CA PRO A 65 -9.59 -22.78 -12.93
C PRO A 65 -9.37 -21.33 -12.48
N VAL A 66 -10.26 -20.83 -11.62
CA VAL A 66 -10.19 -19.51 -10.95
C VAL A 66 -8.92 -19.28 -10.10
N PHE A 67 -8.07 -20.30 -9.97
CA PHE A 67 -6.76 -20.25 -9.32
C PHE A 67 -5.65 -20.81 -10.23
N SER A 68 -5.61 -20.41 -11.50
CA SER A 68 -4.45 -20.74 -12.32
C SER A 68 -3.20 -20.04 -11.75
N PRO A 69 -2.01 -20.68 -11.83
CA PRO A 69 -0.76 -20.06 -11.42
C PRO A 69 -0.48 -18.78 -12.23
N THR A 70 -0.99 -18.68 -13.46
CA THR A 70 -0.85 -17.47 -14.28
C THR A 70 -1.69 -16.30 -13.75
N PHE A 71 -2.91 -16.54 -13.26
CA PHE A 71 -3.71 -15.50 -12.58
C PHE A 71 -3.01 -14.95 -11.34
N LEU A 72 -2.38 -15.82 -10.53
CA LEU A 72 -1.59 -15.39 -9.36
C LEU A 72 -0.37 -14.57 -9.77
N LEU A 73 0.33 -14.96 -10.83
CA LEU A 73 1.48 -14.22 -11.34
C LEU A 73 1.07 -12.85 -11.92
N ILE A 74 -0.02 -12.79 -12.68
CA ILE A 74 -0.54 -11.55 -13.26
C ILE A 74 -1.01 -10.59 -12.17
N THR A 75 -1.80 -11.07 -11.20
CA THR A 75 -2.27 -10.25 -10.08
C THR A 75 -1.13 -9.75 -9.21
N CYS A 76 -0.13 -10.60 -8.93
CA CYS A 76 1.09 -10.21 -8.24
C CYS A 76 1.85 -9.11 -9.02
N ALA A 77 2.07 -9.29 -10.32
CA ALA A 77 2.75 -8.31 -11.16
C ALA A 77 2.02 -6.95 -11.18
N LEU A 78 0.69 -6.96 -11.34
CA LEU A 78 -0.12 -5.75 -11.29
C LEU A 78 -0.03 -5.06 -9.91
N SER A 79 -0.08 -5.83 -8.83
CA SER A 79 0.06 -5.29 -7.47
C SER A 79 1.43 -4.61 -7.26
N LEU A 80 2.52 -5.20 -7.76
CA LEU A 80 3.86 -4.63 -7.66
C LEU A 80 4.01 -3.35 -8.49
N LEU A 81 3.42 -3.31 -9.69
CA LEU A 81 3.40 -2.09 -10.51
C LEU A 81 2.66 -0.95 -9.81
N VAL A 82 1.51 -1.24 -9.20
CA VAL A 82 0.75 -0.24 -8.42
C VAL A 82 1.57 0.27 -7.23
N VAL A 83 2.20 -0.63 -6.47
CA VAL A 83 3.06 -0.26 -5.33
C VAL A 83 4.24 0.60 -5.81
N ALA A 84 4.91 0.22 -6.90
CA ALA A 84 6.01 1.01 -7.47
C ALA A 84 5.55 2.41 -7.91
N MET A 85 4.39 2.52 -8.55
CA MET A 85 3.80 3.80 -8.94
C MET A 85 3.46 4.66 -7.73
N VAL A 86 2.88 4.08 -6.66
CA VAL A 86 2.62 4.80 -5.41
C VAL A 86 3.93 5.30 -4.77
N ILE A 87 4.98 4.48 -4.75
CA ILE A 87 6.29 4.88 -4.24
C ILE A 87 6.86 6.04 -5.06
N LEU A 88 6.81 5.95 -6.40
CA LEU A 88 7.29 7.02 -7.28
C LEU A 88 6.47 8.31 -7.11
N LEU A 89 5.16 8.21 -6.93
CA LEU A 89 4.31 9.36 -6.62
C LEU A 89 4.68 9.98 -5.27
N VAL A 90 4.87 9.17 -4.22
CA VAL A 90 5.29 9.67 -2.90
C VAL A 90 6.67 10.31 -2.98
N LEU A 91 7.65 9.68 -3.63
CA LEU A 91 8.98 10.26 -3.82
C LEU A 91 8.93 11.52 -4.68
N GLY A 92 8.09 11.55 -5.71
CA GLY A 92 7.81 12.71 -6.55
C GLY A 92 7.20 13.85 -5.75
N CYS A 93 6.16 13.59 -4.97
CA CYS A 93 5.56 14.54 -4.03
C CYS A 93 6.57 15.03 -3.00
N ARG A 94 7.41 14.15 -2.44
CA ARG A 94 8.48 14.55 -1.49
C ARG A 94 9.55 15.40 -2.17
N ARG A 95 9.90 15.11 -3.43
CA ARG A 95 10.84 15.92 -4.22
C ARG A 95 10.24 17.26 -4.60
N LEU A 96 8.98 17.31 -5.02
CA LEU A 96 8.23 18.53 -5.30
C LEU A 96 8.01 19.35 -4.05
N GLN A 97 7.72 18.71 -2.92
CA GLN A 97 7.66 19.35 -1.62
C GLN A 97 9.02 19.88 -1.22
N LYS A 98 10.11 19.12 -1.37
CA LYS A 98 11.48 19.60 -1.12
C LYS A 98 11.84 20.78 -2.01
N TYR A 99 11.44 20.72 -3.29
CA TYR A 99 11.63 21.79 -4.25
C TYR A 99 10.82 23.04 -3.86
N ARG A 100 9.55 22.89 -3.47
CA ARG A 100 8.69 23.96 -2.94
C ARG A 100 9.10 24.44 -1.53
N ARG A 101 9.77 23.60 -0.74
CA ARG A 101 10.41 23.97 0.53
C ARG A 101 11.72 24.71 0.32
N GLY A 102 12.15 24.91 -0.92
CA GLY A 102 13.00 26.04 -1.26
C GLY A 102 12.28 27.31 -0.83
N TYR A 103 12.72 27.84 0.31
CA TYR A 103 12.25 29.03 1.02
C TYR A 103 11.16 29.83 0.31
N ASN A 104 9.93 29.77 0.85
CA ASN A 104 8.96 30.82 0.57
C ASN A 104 9.61 32.14 1.00
N ALA A 105 9.78 33.06 0.05
CA ALA A 105 10.21 34.41 0.37
C ALA A 105 9.26 34.97 1.43
N THR A 106 9.80 35.39 2.58
CA THR A 106 9.06 36.24 3.51
C THR A 106 8.52 37.43 2.73
N PRO A 107 7.26 37.86 2.92
CA PRO A 107 6.74 39.06 2.29
C PRO A 107 7.59 40.24 2.79
N THR A 108 8.55 40.67 1.98
CA THR A 108 9.33 41.87 2.26
C THR A 108 8.43 43.03 1.88
N THR A 109 7.99 43.80 2.86
CA THR A 109 7.84 45.24 2.63
C THR A 109 9.17 45.73 2.08
N ASP A 110 9.18 46.18 0.84
CA ASP A 110 10.34 46.80 0.20
C ASP A 110 10.67 48.10 0.94
N VAL A 111 11.39 47.96 2.05
CA VAL A 111 12.02 49.10 2.70
C VAL A 111 13.32 49.30 1.94
N GLU A 112 13.34 50.32 1.09
CA GLU A 112 14.55 50.82 0.45
C GLU A 112 15.50 51.29 1.57
N ILE A 113 16.43 50.42 1.96
CA ILE A 113 17.43 50.74 2.98
C ILE A 113 18.47 51.63 2.30
N ASP A 114 18.35 52.93 2.53
CA ASP A 114 19.33 53.94 2.14
C ASP A 114 20.68 53.65 2.85
N LEU A 115 21.58 52.97 2.13
CA LEU A 115 22.91 52.54 2.59
C LEU A 115 23.78 53.73 3.03
N GLU A 116 23.48 54.95 2.58
CA GLU A 116 24.23 56.16 2.94
C GLU A 116 23.78 56.77 4.28
N LYS A 117 22.60 56.38 4.81
CA LYS A 117 22.06 56.88 6.08
C LYS A 117 22.18 55.91 7.26
N LEU A 118 22.81 54.75 7.08
CA LEU A 118 22.99 53.81 8.19
C LEU A 118 23.97 54.40 9.23
N PRO A 119 23.58 54.51 10.52
CA PRO A 119 24.50 54.96 11.55
C PRO A 119 25.68 53.99 11.67
N SER A 120 26.89 54.54 11.81
CA SER A 120 28.10 53.75 12.05
C SER A 120 27.99 53.03 13.41
N ASN A 121 27.55 51.78 13.38
CA ASN A 121 27.40 51.00 14.59
C ASN A 121 28.72 50.27 14.88
N MET A 122 29.52 50.84 15.79
CA MET A 122 30.78 50.23 16.24
C MET A 122 30.61 48.88 16.95
N ALA A 123 29.38 48.47 17.32
CA ALA A 123 29.13 47.16 17.90
C ALA A 123 29.40 46.00 16.93
N TYR A 124 29.35 46.22 15.61
CA TYR A 124 29.64 45.16 14.63
C TYR A 124 31.13 44.78 14.55
N HIS A 125 32.03 45.62 15.05
CA HIS A 125 33.47 45.33 15.13
C HIS A 125 33.89 44.72 16.48
N ARG A 126 32.96 44.53 17.42
CA ARG A 126 33.21 43.90 18.72
C ARG A 126 32.50 42.55 18.81
N THR A 127 33.01 41.57 18.08
CA THR A 127 32.79 40.17 18.45
C THR A 127 33.72 39.85 19.62
N SER A 128 33.16 39.70 20.82
CA SER A 128 33.90 39.19 21.98
C SER A 128 34.24 37.70 21.89
N ALA A 129 33.98 37.08 20.74
CA ALA A 129 34.35 35.71 20.44
C ALA A 129 35.81 35.70 19.95
N GLN A 130 36.70 35.04 20.68
CA GLN A 130 38.03 34.71 20.16
C GLN A 130 37.83 33.80 18.94
N LEU A 131 37.92 34.38 17.74
CA LEU A 131 37.98 33.60 16.52
C LEU A 131 39.29 32.80 16.50
N ASN A 132 39.25 31.65 15.86
CA ASN A 132 40.46 30.89 15.59
C ASN A 132 41.39 31.75 14.69
N PRO A 133 42.68 31.93 14.99
CA PRO A 133 43.60 32.74 14.19
C PRO A 133 43.68 32.30 12.71
N ARG A 134 43.36 31.04 12.43
CA ARG A 134 43.30 30.51 11.05
C ARG A 134 42.09 31.00 10.26
N LEU A 135 41.04 31.48 10.93
CA LEU A 135 39.81 31.98 10.31
C LEU A 135 39.86 33.51 10.10
N GLU A 136 40.66 34.25 10.86
CA GLU A 136 40.86 35.69 10.67
C GLU A 136 41.41 36.02 9.27
N ILE A 137 42.26 35.13 8.72
CA ILE A 137 42.83 35.26 7.36
C ILE A 137 41.74 35.11 6.27
N LEU A 138 40.59 34.51 6.59
CA LEU A 138 39.46 34.33 5.68
C LEU A 138 38.41 35.43 5.81
N GLU A 139 38.62 36.40 6.71
CA GLU A 139 37.71 37.52 6.90
C GLU A 139 38.01 38.64 5.89
N TYR A 140 37.02 38.98 5.09
CA TYR A 140 37.13 40.06 4.11
C TYR A 140 36.51 41.35 4.67
N PRO A 141 37.19 42.51 4.56
CA PRO A 141 36.61 43.78 4.97
C PRO A 141 35.37 44.09 4.13
N ARG A 142 34.30 44.52 4.78
CA ARG A 142 32.97 44.72 4.15
C ARG A 142 33.03 45.62 2.91
N ASN A 143 33.88 46.65 2.92
CA ASN A 143 33.98 47.61 1.81
C ASN A 143 34.53 46.99 0.51
N ASP A 144 35.22 45.85 0.63
CA ASP A 144 35.83 45.16 -0.51
C ASP A 144 34.90 44.05 -1.07
N ILE A 145 33.73 43.87 -0.46
CA ILE A 145 32.76 42.84 -0.84
C ILE A 145 31.85 43.39 -1.95
N ILE A 146 32.06 42.92 -3.19
CA ILE A 146 31.23 43.27 -4.33
C ILE A 146 30.07 42.28 -4.43
N TYR A 147 28.84 42.79 -4.32
CA TYR A 147 27.63 42.00 -4.51
C TYR A 147 27.49 41.51 -5.97
N ILE A 148 27.19 40.21 -6.14
CA ILE A 148 26.92 39.62 -7.45
C ILE A 148 25.42 39.33 -7.62
N ARG A 149 24.87 38.47 -6.77
CA ARG A 149 23.46 38.02 -6.87
C ARG A 149 22.95 37.38 -5.58
N ASP A 150 21.64 37.36 -5.41
CA ASP A 150 20.94 36.63 -4.36
C ASP A 150 21.02 35.11 -4.62
N ILE A 151 21.47 34.33 -3.65
CA ILE A 151 21.50 32.85 -3.75
C ILE A 151 20.30 32.24 -3.02
N GLY A 152 19.71 32.96 -2.05
CA GLY A 152 18.53 32.55 -1.33
C GLY A 152 18.56 32.99 0.12
N GLN A 153 17.84 32.28 0.97
CA GLN A 153 17.79 32.52 2.41
C GLN A 153 18.15 31.22 3.13
N GLY A 154 18.96 31.27 4.18
CA GLY A 154 19.29 30.13 5.03
C GLY A 154 18.71 30.30 6.43
N ALA A 155 19.04 29.38 7.34
CA ALA A 155 18.68 29.48 8.76
C ALA A 155 19.24 30.74 9.46
N PHE A 156 20.20 31.42 8.82
CA PHE A 156 20.91 32.60 9.35
C PHE A 156 20.56 33.90 8.61
N GLY A 157 19.54 33.90 7.75
CA GLY A 157 19.12 35.09 6.98
C GLY A 157 19.44 35.00 5.49
N ARG A 158 19.37 36.14 4.79
CA ARG A 158 19.59 36.22 3.33
C ARG A 158 21.07 35.93 3.01
N VAL A 159 21.28 35.14 1.97
CA VAL A 159 22.60 34.71 1.50
C VAL A 159 22.84 35.28 0.11
N PHE A 160 23.92 36.02 -0.02
CA PHE A 160 24.32 36.69 -1.24
C PHE A 160 25.62 36.08 -1.77
N GLN A 161 25.72 35.96 -3.08
CA GLN A 161 27.00 35.72 -3.74
C GLN A 161 27.74 37.05 -3.79
N ALA A 162 28.94 37.07 -3.25
CA ALA A 162 29.84 38.20 -3.35
C ALA A 162 31.19 37.78 -3.92
N LYS A 163 31.89 38.74 -4.52
CA LYS A 163 33.28 38.61 -4.93
C LYS A 163 34.12 39.53 -4.03
N ALA A 164 35.15 38.97 -3.42
CA ALA A 164 36.23 39.73 -2.82
C ALA A 164 37.38 39.89 -3.84
N PRO A 165 38.20 40.95 -3.74
CA PRO A 165 39.38 41.15 -4.59
C PRO A 165 40.41 40.02 -4.47
#